data_AF-A0A126QJU8-F1
#
_entry.id   AF-A0A126QJU8-F1
#
_cell.length_a   1.000
_cell.length_b   1.000
_cell.length_c   1.000
_cell.angle_alpha   90.00
_cell.angle_beta   90.00
_cell.angle_gamma   90.00
#
_symmetry.space_group_name_H-M   'P 1'
#
loop_
_entity.id
_entity.type
_entity.pdbx_description
1 polymer ?
#
loop_
_entity_poly.entity_id
_entity_poly.type
_entity_poly.pdbx_seq_one_letter_code
_entity_poly.pdbx_strand_id
1 'polypeptide(L)'
;MQSKRRHSRTAEWTRNILLILAAAAVIFIFFNLDIVRKGESVFSQSADKKLKFAGELHRRDYVPKEVQRLLDYIKVRNKLIEEVRIEASPQDRYREIGPNTAILFEVHVTLSDDFTFSTPVRRTRRGELVTSVLAKLDKDIQAYLDLKKQGKNPSSMINTM
;
A
#
# COMPACT_ATOMS: atom_id res chain seq x y z
N MET A 1 39.50 -59.94 -14.75
CA MET A 1 38.52 -59.40 -13.78
C MET A 1 39.06 -58.08 -13.23
N GLN A 2 38.51 -56.92 -13.61
CA GLN A 2 38.56 -55.63 -12.88
C GLN A 2 38.18 -54.47 -13.82
N SER A 3 36.88 -54.20 -14.02
CA SER A 3 36.46 -52.90 -14.61
C SER A 3 35.07 -52.42 -14.18
N LYS A 4 34.45 -53.02 -13.14
CA LYS A 4 33.07 -52.64 -12.71
C LYS A 4 32.97 -51.80 -11.44
N ARG A 5 34.07 -51.51 -10.72
CA ARG A 5 34.01 -50.84 -9.38
C ARG A 5 34.07 -49.31 -9.39
N ARG A 6 34.44 -48.66 -10.50
CA ARG A 6 34.54 -47.18 -10.54
C ARG A 6 33.19 -46.48 -10.82
N HIS A 7 32.27 -47.13 -11.53
CA HIS A 7 31.00 -46.50 -11.91
C HIS A 7 29.98 -46.34 -10.77
N SER A 8 30.02 -47.20 -9.74
CA SER A 8 29.05 -47.14 -8.63
C SER A 8 29.29 -45.94 -7.69
N ARG A 9 30.55 -45.60 -7.42
CA ARG A 9 30.90 -44.45 -6.56
C ARG A 9 30.49 -43.12 -7.17
N THR A 10 30.63 -42.96 -8.48
CA THR A 10 30.21 -41.73 -9.16
C THR A 10 28.70 -41.60 -9.17
N ALA A 11 27.96 -42.70 -9.41
CA ALA A 11 26.50 -42.70 -9.40
C ALA A 11 25.93 -42.39 -8.00
N GLU A 12 26.53 -42.92 -6.93
CA GLU A 12 26.14 -42.60 -5.55
C GLU A 12 26.43 -41.14 -5.19
N TRP A 13 27.56 -40.60 -5.64
CA TRP A 13 27.93 -39.21 -5.40
C TRP A 13 27.00 -38.24 -6.13
N THR A 14 26.66 -38.52 -7.39
CA THR A 14 25.68 -37.74 -8.16
C THR A 14 24.29 -37.81 -7.53
N ARG A 15 23.87 -38.98 -7.04
CA ARG A 15 22.59 -39.15 -6.33
C ARG A 15 22.53 -38.32 -5.05
N ASN A 16 23.59 -38.34 -4.23
CA ASN A 16 23.64 -37.55 -3.01
C ASN A 16 23.63 -36.04 -3.28
N ILE A 17 24.36 -35.58 -4.30
CA ILE A 17 24.36 -34.18 -4.71
C ILE A 17 22.96 -33.75 -5.19
N LEU A 18 22.29 -34.59 -5.99
CA LEU A 18 20.92 -34.33 -6.43
C LEU A 18 19.93 -34.25 -5.26
N LEU A 19 20.07 -35.13 -4.26
CA LEU A 19 19.23 -35.09 -3.06
C LEU A 19 19.47 -33.83 -2.22
N ILE A 20 20.72 -33.39 -2.09
CA ILE A 20 21.06 -32.14 -1.39
C ILE A 20 20.49 -30.92 -2.14
N LEU A 21 20.61 -30.88 -3.47
CA LEU A 21 20.03 -29.83 -4.29
C LEU A 21 18.50 -29.81 -4.22
N ALA A 22 17.85 -30.97 -4.24
CA ALA A 22 16.41 -31.06 -4.09
C ALA A 22 15.95 -30.58 -2.70
N ALA A 23 16.66 -30.97 -1.63
CA ALA A 23 16.39 -30.48 -0.28
C ALA A 23 16.57 -28.96 -0.17
N ALA A 24 17.65 -28.41 -0.75
CA ALA A 24 17.89 -26.97 -0.78
C ALA A 24 16.80 -26.22 -1.56
N ALA A 25 16.33 -26.77 -2.69
CA ALA A 25 15.24 -26.19 -3.47
C ALA A 25 13.90 -26.20 -2.70
N VAL A 26 13.58 -27.29 -2.00
CA VAL A 26 12.37 -27.37 -1.16
C VAL A 26 12.43 -26.35 -0.02
N ILE A 27 13.57 -26.23 0.65
CA ILE A 27 13.80 -25.23 1.70
C ILE A 27 13.65 -23.81 1.13
N PHE A 28 14.27 -23.53 -0.03
CA PHE A 28 14.18 -22.23 -0.69
C PHE A 28 12.74 -21.85 -1.06
N ILE A 29 11.95 -22.80 -1.59
CA ILE A 29 10.54 -22.59 -1.91
C ILE A 29 9.72 -22.33 -0.64
N PHE A 30 9.95 -23.11 0.42
CA PHE A 30 9.26 -22.93 1.70
C PHE A 30 9.54 -21.56 2.34
N PHE A 31 10.81 -21.13 2.34
CA PHE A 31 11.17 -19.81 2.87
C PHE A 31 10.60 -18.67 2.03
N ASN A 32 10.59 -18.77 0.70
CA ASN A 32 9.96 -17.76 -0.15
C ASN A 32 8.44 -17.67 0.05
N LEU A 33 7.74 -18.81 0.14
CA LEU A 33 6.29 -18.81 0.35
C LEU A 33 5.88 -18.28 1.72
N ASP A 34 6.62 -18.61 2.78
CA ASP A 34 6.31 -18.16 4.15
C ASP A 34 6.66 -16.68 4.36
N ILE A 35 7.73 -16.17 3.74
CA ILE A 35 8.07 -14.73 3.71
C ILE A 35 7.01 -13.92 2.97
N VAL A 36 6.51 -14.42 1.84
CA VAL A 36 5.46 -13.72 1.06
C VAL A 36 4.14 -13.68 1.83
N ARG A 37 3.72 -14.79 2.45
CA ARG A 37 2.48 -14.85 3.25
C ARG A 37 2.53 -14.01 4.53
N LYS A 38 3.63 -14.08 5.28
CA LYS A 38 3.78 -13.27 6.51
C LYS A 38 3.99 -11.80 6.19
N GLY A 39 4.72 -11.49 5.12
CA GLY A 39 4.87 -10.14 4.61
C GLY A 39 3.53 -9.49 4.30
N GLU A 40 2.67 -10.13 3.49
CA GLU A 40 1.37 -9.56 3.14
C GLU A 40 0.49 -9.24 4.35
N SER A 41 0.47 -10.11 5.36
CA SER A 41 -0.32 -9.92 6.59
C SER A 41 0.20 -8.79 7.48
N VAL A 42 1.52 -8.66 7.64
CA VAL A 42 2.15 -7.58 8.43
C VAL A 42 2.06 -6.24 7.70
N PHE A 43 2.25 -6.23 6.37
CA PHE A 43 2.11 -5.01 5.56
C PHE A 43 0.63 -4.57 5.44
N SER A 44 -0.33 -5.50 5.38
CA SER A 44 -1.76 -5.15 5.35
C SER A 44 -2.23 -4.59 6.70
N GLN A 45 -1.81 -5.18 7.82
CA GLN A 45 -2.12 -4.65 9.15
C GLN A 45 -1.46 -3.29 9.39
N SER A 46 -0.27 -3.05 8.85
CA SER A 46 0.40 -1.75 8.91
C SER A 46 -0.37 -0.70 8.12
N ALA A 47 -0.73 -0.97 6.86
CA ALA A 47 -1.45 -0.01 6.02
C ALA A 47 -2.85 0.31 6.57
N ASP A 48 -3.55 -0.67 7.15
CA ASP A 48 -4.89 -0.48 7.71
C ASP A 48 -4.91 0.53 8.86
N LYS A 49 -3.89 0.51 9.71
CA LYS A 49 -3.74 1.46 10.83
C LYS A 49 -3.45 2.89 10.38
N LYS A 50 -2.89 3.05 9.17
CA LYS A 50 -2.52 4.35 8.60
C LYS A 50 -3.70 5.06 7.93
N LEU A 51 -4.73 4.33 7.51
CA LEU A 51 -5.91 4.90 6.86
C LEU A 51 -7.00 5.23 7.87
N LYS A 52 -7.28 6.52 8.04
CA LYS A 52 -8.33 7.03 8.93
C LYS A 52 -9.44 7.72 8.13
N PHE A 53 -10.67 7.57 8.60
CA PHE A 53 -11.85 8.23 8.05
C PHE A 53 -12.42 9.17 9.11
N ALA A 54 -12.69 10.41 8.72
CA ALA A 54 -13.25 11.46 9.57
C ALA A 54 -14.41 12.16 8.85
N GLY A 55 -15.14 13.01 9.57
CA GLY A 55 -16.33 13.68 9.07
C GLY A 55 -17.59 12.82 9.19
N GLU A 56 -18.52 13.01 8.26
CA GLU A 56 -19.82 12.33 8.26
C GLU A 56 -19.81 11.00 7.50
N LEU A 57 -18.84 10.81 6.60
CA LEU A 57 -18.60 9.53 5.93
C LEU A 57 -17.52 8.73 6.67
N HIS A 58 -17.94 7.69 7.36
CA HIS A 58 -17.07 6.75 8.04
C HIS A 58 -16.68 5.59 7.12
N ARG A 59 -15.71 4.77 7.56
CA ARG A 59 -15.24 3.59 6.82
C ARG A 59 -16.35 2.65 6.33
N ARG A 60 -17.42 2.51 7.11
CA ARG A 60 -18.58 1.66 6.78
C ARG A 60 -19.41 2.16 5.60
N ASP A 61 -19.28 3.45 5.27
CA ASP A 61 -20.01 4.10 4.18
C ASP A 61 -19.30 3.91 2.83
N TYR A 62 -18.14 3.22 2.84
CA TYR A 62 -17.37 2.83 1.66
C TYR A 62 -17.59 1.35 1.34
N VAL A 63 -17.68 1.04 0.05
CA VAL A 63 -17.72 -0.34 -0.44
C VAL A 63 -16.35 -0.98 -0.16
N PRO A 64 -16.26 -2.28 0.19
CA PRO A 64 -14.97 -2.92 0.48
C PRO A 64 -13.90 -2.74 -0.61
N LYS A 65 -14.30 -2.74 -1.89
CA LYS A 65 -13.41 -2.48 -3.03
C LYS A 65 -12.82 -1.07 -3.03
N GLU A 66 -13.58 -0.07 -2.56
CA GLU A 66 -13.12 1.32 -2.45
C GLU A 66 -12.04 1.44 -1.37
N VAL A 67 -12.29 0.84 -0.20
CA VAL A 67 -11.32 0.81 0.90
C VAL A 67 -10.06 0.07 0.46
N GLN A 68 -10.20 -1.08 -0.21
CA GLN A 68 -9.04 -1.84 -0.70
C GLN A 68 -8.17 -1.01 -1.65
N ARG A 69 -8.76 -0.24 -2.57
CA ARG A 69 -8.00 0.64 -3.48
C ARG A 69 -7.18 1.69 -2.73
N LEU A 70 -7.74 2.28 -1.66
CA LEU A 70 -7.02 3.22 -0.80
C LEU A 70 -5.87 2.52 -0.06
N LEU A 71 -6.12 1.34 0.49
CA LEU A 71 -5.11 0.56 1.20
C LEU A 71 -3.98 0.09 0.27
N ASP A 72 -4.29 -0.35 -0.94
CA ASP A 72 -3.29 -0.76 -1.93
C ASP A 72 -2.36 0.41 -2.27
N TYR A 73 -2.91 1.61 -2.43
CA TYR A 73 -2.13 2.82 -2.66
C TYR A 73 -1.15 3.10 -1.51
N ILE A 74 -1.62 2.99 -0.26
CA ILE A 74 -0.80 3.19 0.94
C ILE A 74 0.25 2.08 1.09
N LYS A 75 -0.11 0.82 0.82
CA LYS A 75 0.77 -0.34 0.93
C LYS A 75 2.00 -0.20 0.02
N VAL A 76 1.81 0.28 -1.21
CA VAL A 76 2.92 0.55 -2.14
C VAL A 76 3.90 1.60 -1.59
N ARG A 77 3.40 2.54 -0.77
CA ARG A 77 4.17 3.66 -0.20
C ARG A 77 4.34 3.55 1.32
N ASN A 78 4.27 2.33 1.88
CA ASN A 78 4.16 2.13 3.33
C ASN A 78 5.36 2.71 4.13
N LYS A 79 6.54 2.78 3.52
CA LYS A 79 7.73 3.37 4.16
C LYS A 79 7.69 4.90 4.26
N LEU A 80 6.93 5.54 3.36
CA LEU A 80 6.87 7.00 3.23
C LEU A 80 5.71 7.59 4.03
N ILE A 81 4.57 6.92 4.01
CA ILE A 81 3.32 7.40 4.63
C ILE A 81 3.26 6.91 6.07
N GLU A 82 3.01 7.82 7.01
CA GLU A 82 2.72 7.47 8.40
C GLU A 82 1.21 7.47 8.68
N GLU A 83 0.48 8.46 8.17
CA GLU A 83 -0.98 8.55 8.31
C GLU A 83 -1.62 9.17 7.07
N VAL A 84 -2.80 8.68 6.70
CA VAL A 84 -3.72 9.30 5.73
C VAL A 84 -5.10 9.39 6.38
N ARG A 85 -5.54 10.60 6.66
CA ARG A 85 -6.88 10.89 7.17
C ARG A 85 -7.72 11.52 6.07
N ILE A 86 -8.80 10.86 5.69
CA ILE A 86 -9.79 11.35 4.73
C ILE A 86 -10.97 11.90 5.53
N GLU A 87 -11.20 13.19 5.45
CA GLU A 87 -12.37 13.84 6.02
C GLU A 87 -13.37 14.09 4.89
N ALA A 88 -14.59 13.52 5.00
CA ALA A 88 -15.58 13.67 3.94
C ALA A 88 -16.99 13.84 4.51
N SER A 89 -17.75 14.73 3.90
CA SER A 89 -19.13 15.03 4.26
C SER A 89 -20.00 15.28 3.02
N PRO A 90 -21.27 14.85 3.04
CA PRO A 90 -22.21 15.23 2.00
C PRO A 90 -22.43 16.74 2.04
N GLN A 91 -22.45 17.37 0.86
CA GLN A 91 -22.71 18.80 0.78
C GLN A 91 -24.14 19.15 1.22
N ASP A 92 -25.08 18.24 0.96
CA ASP A 92 -26.48 18.33 1.41
C ASP A 92 -26.77 17.17 2.36
N ARG A 93 -26.93 17.49 3.65
CA ARG A 93 -27.11 16.51 4.73
C ARG A 93 -28.50 15.88 4.77
N TYR A 94 -29.48 16.49 4.09
CA TYR A 94 -30.89 16.04 4.17
C TYR A 94 -31.26 15.06 3.05
N ARG A 95 -30.36 14.84 2.10
CA ARG A 95 -30.59 13.97 0.96
C ARG A 95 -29.91 12.61 1.17
N GLU A 96 -30.58 11.54 0.74
CA GLU A 96 -29.97 10.21 0.71
C GLU A 96 -28.66 10.21 -0.09
N ILE A 97 -27.65 9.52 0.44
CA ILE A 97 -26.31 9.46 -0.16
C ILE A 97 -26.33 8.42 -1.30
N GLY A 98 -26.44 8.91 -2.53
CA GLY A 98 -26.32 8.12 -3.75
C GLY A 98 -25.02 8.39 -4.51
N PRO A 99 -24.76 7.67 -5.62
CA PRO A 99 -23.52 7.81 -6.40
C PRO A 99 -23.26 9.23 -6.93
N ASN A 100 -24.34 9.98 -7.20
CA ASN A 100 -24.27 11.34 -7.74
C ASN A 100 -24.32 12.43 -6.66
N THR A 101 -24.43 12.06 -5.38
CA THR A 101 -24.44 13.04 -4.28
C THR A 101 -23.12 13.79 -4.25
N ALA A 102 -23.20 15.11 -4.14
CA ALA A 102 -22.02 15.96 -4.00
C ALA A 102 -21.41 15.76 -2.61
N ILE A 103 -20.14 15.40 -2.59
CA ILE A 103 -19.33 15.19 -1.38
C ILE A 103 -18.26 16.27 -1.34
N LEU A 104 -18.12 16.90 -0.18
CA LEU A 104 -16.97 17.71 0.17
C LEU A 104 -15.95 16.80 0.85
N PHE A 105 -14.68 16.93 0.48
CA PHE A 105 -13.62 16.14 1.10
C PHE A 105 -12.32 16.93 1.28
N GLU A 106 -11.60 16.55 2.33
CA GLU A 106 -10.23 16.94 2.63
C GLU A 106 -9.40 15.68 2.89
N VAL A 107 -8.12 15.76 2.57
CA VAL A 107 -7.14 14.71 2.85
C VAL A 107 -6.01 15.34 3.64
N HIS A 108 -5.71 14.74 4.78
CA HIS A 108 -4.55 15.08 5.59
C HIS A 108 -3.59 13.89 5.56
N VAL A 109 -2.33 14.17 5.29
CA VAL A 109 -1.30 13.14 5.23
C VAL A 109 -0.14 13.56 6.11
N THR A 110 0.32 12.61 6.91
CA THR A 110 1.57 12.70 7.67
C THR A 110 2.55 11.70 7.07
N LEU A 111 3.74 12.16 6.74
CA LEU A 111 4.83 11.33 6.22
C LEU A 111 5.76 10.89 7.35
N SER A 112 6.62 9.93 7.06
CA SER A 112 7.58 9.35 8.00
C SER A 112 8.63 10.34 8.55
N ASP A 113 8.82 11.48 7.88
CA ASP A 113 9.73 12.55 8.30
C ASP A 113 9.00 13.71 8.99
N ASP A 114 7.82 13.44 9.56
CA ASP A 114 6.90 14.40 10.18
C ASP A 114 6.39 15.49 9.22
N PHE A 115 6.68 15.38 7.93
CA PHE A 115 6.13 16.28 6.92
C PHE A 115 4.63 16.07 6.81
N THR A 116 3.88 17.16 6.89
CA THR A 116 2.42 17.12 6.79
C THR A 116 1.93 17.89 5.58
N PHE A 117 0.96 17.34 4.86
CA PHE A 117 0.22 18.11 3.88
C PHE A 117 -1.28 17.90 4.04
N SER A 118 -2.01 18.99 3.81
CA SER A 118 -3.46 18.98 3.78
C SER A 118 -3.95 19.54 2.46
N THR A 119 -5.08 19.01 2.02
CA THR A 119 -5.77 19.51 0.84
C THR A 119 -6.83 20.52 1.27
N PRO A 120 -7.01 21.65 0.59
CA PRO A 120 -8.21 22.46 0.81
C PRO A 120 -9.46 21.64 0.49
N VAL A 121 -10.61 22.03 1.04
CA VAL A 121 -11.90 21.41 0.75
C VAL A 121 -12.11 21.30 -0.75
N ARG A 122 -12.30 20.09 -1.25
CA ARG A 122 -12.65 19.82 -2.65
C ARG A 122 -14.04 19.23 -2.74
N ARG A 123 -14.69 19.47 -3.88
CA ARG A 123 -15.99 18.88 -4.22
C ARG A 123 -15.83 17.77 -5.24
N THR A 124 -16.50 16.65 -5.02
CA THR A 124 -16.57 15.51 -5.94
C THR A 124 -17.95 14.86 -5.84
N ARG A 125 -18.24 13.87 -6.68
CA ARG A 125 -19.41 13.00 -6.50
C ARG A 125 -19.05 11.79 -5.64
N ARG A 126 -20.00 11.22 -4.91
CA ARG A 126 -19.78 10.04 -4.06
C ARG A 126 -19.17 8.87 -4.84
N GLY A 127 -19.66 8.58 -6.05
CA GLY A 127 -19.13 7.50 -6.90
C GLY A 127 -17.70 7.75 -7.41
N GLU A 128 -17.25 9.01 -7.40
CA GLU A 128 -15.90 9.42 -7.85
C GLU A 128 -14.96 9.70 -6.67
N LEU A 129 -15.46 9.68 -5.42
CA LEU A 129 -14.75 10.13 -4.22
C LEU A 129 -13.37 9.47 -4.08
N VAL A 130 -13.30 8.15 -4.14
CA VAL A 130 -12.03 7.43 -4.00
C VAL A 130 -11.06 7.75 -5.13
N THR A 131 -11.55 7.88 -6.36
CA THR A 131 -10.71 8.26 -7.50
C THR A 131 -10.15 9.67 -7.30
N SER A 132 -10.97 10.62 -6.86
CA SER A 132 -10.58 12.00 -6.57
C SER A 132 -9.57 12.10 -5.43
N VAL A 133 -9.75 11.33 -4.36
CA VAL A 133 -8.82 11.22 -3.23
C VAL A 133 -7.48 10.67 -3.71
N LEU A 134 -7.47 9.55 -4.45
CA LEU A 134 -6.24 8.93 -4.95
C LEU A 134 -5.48 9.85 -5.92
N ALA A 135 -6.19 10.53 -6.82
CA ALA A 135 -5.58 11.48 -7.75
C ALA A 135 -4.91 12.64 -7.00
N LYS A 136 -5.53 13.12 -5.91
CA LYS A 136 -4.95 14.20 -5.09
C LYS A 136 -3.76 13.72 -4.27
N LEU A 137 -3.86 12.54 -3.63
CA LEU A 137 -2.75 11.91 -2.93
C LEU A 137 -1.53 11.74 -3.83
N ASP A 138 -1.74 11.25 -5.05
CA ASP A 138 -0.65 11.06 -5.99
C ASP A 138 0.00 12.38 -6.42
N LYS A 139 -0.81 13.39 -6.74
CA LYS A 139 -0.30 14.73 -7.04
C LYS A 139 0.56 15.30 -5.91
N ASP A 140 0.09 15.20 -4.67
CA ASP A 140 0.77 15.81 -3.52
C ASP A 140 2.04 15.05 -3.14
N ILE A 141 2.01 13.72 -3.21
CA ILE A 141 3.20 12.90 -2.96
C ILE A 141 4.25 13.14 -4.04
N GLN A 142 3.87 13.24 -5.31
CA GLN A 142 4.83 13.58 -6.38
C GLN A 142 5.44 14.97 -6.15
N ALA A 143 4.62 15.96 -5.80
CA ALA A 143 5.12 17.30 -5.47
C ALA A 143 6.11 17.28 -4.30
N TYR A 144 5.82 16.52 -3.24
CA TYR A 144 6.76 16.32 -2.12
C TYR A 144 8.06 15.65 -2.57
N LEU A 145 8.00 14.58 -3.38
CA LEU A 145 9.18 13.89 -3.88
C LEU A 145 10.06 14.82 -4.73
N ASP A 146 9.45 15.68 -5.54
CA ASP A 146 10.17 16.66 -6.34
C ASP A 146 10.79 17.77 -5.49
N LEU A 147 10.14 18.21 -4.42
CA LEU A 147 10.73 19.13 -3.43
C LEU A 147 11.95 18.51 -2.74
N LYS A 148 11.88 17.23 -2.35
CA LYS A 148 13.01 16.49 -1.77
C LYS A 148 14.17 16.35 -2.75
N LYS A 149 13.90 16.06 -4.04
CA LYS A 149 14.94 16.04 -5.09
C LYS A 149 15.62 17.39 -5.25
N GLN A 150 14.90 18.50 -5.06
CA GLN A 150 15.45 19.86 -5.08
C GLN A 150 16.22 20.23 -3.80
N GLY A 151 16.33 19.33 -2.81
CA GLY A 151 17.00 19.59 -1.55
C GLY A 151 16.23 20.51 -0.59
N LYS A 152 14.93 20.75 -0.86
CA LYS A 152 14.08 21.56 0.02
C LYS A 152 13.53 20.68 1.14
N ASN A 153 13.61 21.17 2.38
CA ASN A 153 13.01 20.53 3.56
C ASN A 153 11.93 21.42 4.17
N PRO A 154 10.80 21.64 3.48
CA PRO A 154 9.64 22.26 4.11
C PRO A 154 9.10 21.31 5.19
N SER A 155 8.51 21.86 6.26
CA SER A 155 7.85 21.09 7.33
C SER A 155 6.36 20.83 7.03
N SER A 156 5.74 21.64 6.18
CA SER A 156 4.36 21.43 5.72
C SER A 156 4.10 22.00 4.32
N MET A 157 3.05 21.51 3.67
CA MET A 157 2.54 22.06 2.40
C MET A 157 1.02 22.00 2.33
N ILE A 158 0.38 23.10 1.94
CA ILE A 158 -1.02 23.11 1.50
C ILE A 158 -1.00 23.24 -0.01
N ASN A 159 -1.27 22.15 -0.74
CA ASN A 159 -1.29 22.19 -2.19
C ASN A 159 -2.68 22.61 -2.67
N THR A 160 -2.79 23.89 -3.02
CA THR A 160 -4.02 24.57 -3.47
C THR A 160 -4.32 24.40 -4.95
N MET A 161 -3.40 23.84 -5.75
CA MET A 161 -3.60 23.60 -7.18
C MET A 161 -4.29 22.27 -7.48
#